data_AF-A0A423F251-F1
#
_entry.id   AF-A0A423F251-F1
#
_cell.length_a   1.000
_cell.length_b   1.000
_cell.length_c   1.000
_cell.angle_alpha   90.00
_cell.angle_beta   90.00
_cell.angle_gamma   90.00
#
_symmetry.space_group_name_H-M   'P 1'
#
loop_
_entity.id
_entity.type
_entity.pdbx_description
1 polymer ?
#
loop_
_entity_poly.entity_id
_entity_poly.type
_entity_poly.pdbx_seq_one_letter_code
_entity_poly.pdbx_strand_id
1 'polypeptide(L)'
;MAITDDLDKLYNTEKFLIEGHLDDERRLNMIPGGKAGLRYLREHSILNDGVIATPDKRDGVVDTWLTGHQGKSLPPITIADRWQDETWAAAQICSRSDRLSILQITAIRDLATSHCPQEIAKRTGARVDQIQSIISGNAYSRVKGVP
;
A
#
# COMPACT_ATOMS: atom_id res chain seq x y z
N MET A 1 8.24 22.41 14.68
CA MET A 1 7.72 21.79 13.44
C MET A 1 8.04 22.74 12.30
N ALA A 2 8.87 22.32 11.34
CA ALA A 2 9.10 23.10 10.14
C ALA A 2 7.83 23.04 9.29
N ILE A 3 7.21 24.20 9.06
CA ILE A 3 6.04 24.33 8.18
C ILE A 3 6.58 24.19 6.76
N THR A 4 6.30 23.06 6.12
CA THR A 4 6.72 22.79 4.75
C THR A 4 5.51 23.01 3.84
N ASP A 5 5.67 23.85 2.82
CA ASP A 5 4.60 24.15 1.83
C ASP A 5 4.45 23.05 0.76
N ASP A 6 5.30 22.02 0.84
CA ASP A 6 5.31 20.87 -0.04
C ASP A 6 4.41 19.76 0.53
N LEU A 7 3.24 19.60 -0.09
CA LEU A 7 2.23 18.63 0.29
C LEU A 7 2.78 17.20 0.34
N ASP A 8 3.61 16.78 -0.62
CA ASP A 8 4.14 15.42 -0.64
C ASP A 8 5.12 15.19 0.53
N LYS A 9 5.91 16.20 0.91
CA LYS A 9 6.74 16.12 2.12
C LYS A 9 5.92 16.10 3.40
N LEU A 10 4.84 16.87 3.48
CA LEU A 10 3.95 16.88 4.63
C LEU A 10 3.29 15.50 4.83
N TYR A 11 2.82 14.88 3.74
CA TYR A 11 2.24 13.55 3.78
C TYR A 11 3.25 12.44 4.12
N ASN A 12 4.47 12.51 3.58
CA ASN A 12 5.52 11.56 3.93
C ASN A 12 5.92 11.67 5.41
N THR A 13 5.92 12.89 5.95
CA THR A 13 6.19 13.15 7.36
C THR A 13 5.07 12.63 8.25
N GLU A 14 3.81 12.84 7.86
CA GLU A 14 2.64 12.32 8.57
C GLU A 14 2.61 10.79 8.57
N LYS A 15 2.89 10.17 7.42
CA LYS A 15 3.03 8.72 7.30
C LYS A 15 4.13 8.18 8.21
N PHE A 16 5.30 8.83 8.24
CA PHE A 16 6.42 8.45 9.10
C PHE A 16 6.07 8.55 10.59
N LEU A 17 5.36 9.61 11.00
CA LEU A 17 4.87 9.77 12.37
C LEU A 17 3.86 8.67 12.74
N ILE A 18 2.92 8.36 11.86
CA ILE A 18 1.91 7.31 12.10
C ILE A 18 2.55 5.93 12.18
N GLU A 19 3.53 5.62 11.33
CA GLU A 19 4.25 4.34 11.34
C GLU A 19 4.90 4.04 12.70
N GLY A 20 5.43 5.06 13.38
CA GLY A 20 6.00 4.92 14.73
C GLY A 20 4.98 4.68 15.85
N HIS A 21 3.69 4.84 15.57
CA HIS A 21 2.60 4.70 16.54
C HIS A 21 1.63 3.56 16.19
N LEU A 22 1.92 2.74 15.17
CA LEU A 22 1.07 1.61 14.76
C LEU A 22 0.97 0.51 15.83
N ASP A 23 1.99 0.37 16.68
CA ASP A 23 2.04 -0.61 17.77
C ASP A 23 1.52 -0.04 19.12
N ASP A 24 1.04 1.21 19.15
CA ASP A 24 0.50 1.84 20.36
C ASP A 24 -0.93 1.33 20.65
N GLU A 25 -1.17 0.84 21.87
CA GLU A 25 -2.50 0.37 22.33
C GLU A 25 -3.54 1.49 22.33
N ARG A 26 -3.11 2.75 22.35
CA ARG A 26 -3.96 3.92 22.13
C ARG A 26 -4.21 4.05 20.63
N ARG A 27 -5.03 3.14 20.09
CA ARG A 27 -5.50 3.19 18.72
C ARG A 27 -6.16 4.54 18.47
N LEU A 28 -5.39 5.48 17.90
CA LEU A 28 -5.94 6.69 17.33
C LEU A 28 -6.92 6.22 16.26
N ASN A 29 -8.21 6.46 16.46
CA ASN A 29 -9.28 6.21 15.48
C ASN A 29 -9.14 7.16 14.28
N MET A 30 -7.97 7.17 13.65
CA MET A 30 -7.66 7.94 12.47
C MET A 30 -8.27 7.19 11.29
N ILE A 31 -9.45 7.62 10.83
CA ILE A 31 -9.92 7.25 9.50
C ILE A 31 -8.89 7.82 8.51
N PRO A 32 -8.19 7.02 7.70
CA PRO A 32 -7.05 7.51 6.95
C PRO A 32 -7.43 8.68 6.04
N GLY A 33 -6.95 9.88 6.40
CA GLY A 33 -6.92 11.10 5.58
C GLY A 33 -5.86 11.06 4.48
N GLY A 34 -5.08 9.97 4.40
CA GLY A 34 -3.95 9.86 3.48
C GLY A 34 -4.33 9.85 2.00
N LYS A 35 -3.32 9.96 1.14
CA LYS A 35 -3.38 10.00 -0.34
C LYS A 35 -4.38 9.02 -0.97
N ALA A 36 -4.57 7.84 -0.36
CA ALA A 36 -5.54 6.84 -0.83
C ALA A 36 -7.01 7.29 -0.70
N GLY A 37 -7.37 8.00 0.37
CA GLY A 37 -8.72 8.54 0.58
C GLY A 37 -9.01 9.68 -0.40
N LEU A 38 -8.07 10.61 -0.58
CA LEU A 38 -8.20 11.69 -1.56
C LEU A 38 -8.25 11.18 -3.00
N ARG A 39 -7.43 10.16 -3.32
CA ARG A 39 -7.47 9.50 -4.62
C ARG A 39 -8.83 8.87 -4.88
N TYR A 40 -9.37 8.13 -3.91
CA TYR A 40 -10.70 7.53 -4.01
C TYR A 40 -11.79 8.60 -4.24
N LEU A 41 -11.75 9.72 -3.53
CA LEU A 41 -12.72 10.80 -3.75
C LEU A 41 -12.64 11.40 -5.16
N ARG A 42 -11.44 11.50 -5.76
CA ARG A 42 -11.27 11.94 -7.15
C ARG A 42 -11.72 10.89 -8.18
N GLU A 43 -11.33 9.63 -7.97
CA GLU A 43 -11.73 8.49 -8.81
C GLU A 43 -13.25 8.34 -8.95
N HIS A 44 -14.01 8.78 -7.93
CA HIS A 44 -15.47 8.74 -7.92
C HIS A 44 -16.15 10.10 -8.12
N SER A 45 -15.42 11.12 -8.57
CA SER A 45 -15.92 12.48 -8.82
C SER A 45 -16.63 13.12 -7.61
N ILE A 46 -16.27 12.68 -6.39
CA ILE A 46 -16.70 13.29 -5.13
C ILE A 46 -15.86 14.55 -4.86
N LEU A 47 -14.60 14.53 -5.32
CA LEU A 47 -13.69 15.67 -5.33
C LEU A 47 -13.33 16.00 -6.79
N ASN A 48 -13.49 17.26 -7.21
CA ASN A 48 -13.10 17.68 -8.56
C ASN A 48 -11.57 17.62 -8.73
N ASP A 49 -11.13 17.22 -9.92
CA ASP A 49 -9.72 17.26 -10.31
C ASP A 49 -9.22 18.72 -10.25
N GLY A 50 -8.18 18.95 -9.45
CA GLY A 50 -7.58 20.28 -9.23
C GLY A 50 -7.90 20.93 -7.87
N VAL A 51 -8.83 20.39 -7.07
CA VAL A 51 -9.05 20.90 -5.71
C VAL A 51 -8.01 20.32 -4.75
N ILE A 52 -7.22 21.19 -4.12
CA ILE A 52 -6.33 20.84 -3.01
C ILE A 52 -7.19 20.81 -1.74
N ALA A 53 -7.76 19.66 -1.42
CA ALA A 53 -8.45 19.44 -0.16
C ALA A 53 -7.41 19.16 0.94
N THR A 54 -7.38 20.00 1.97
CA THR A 54 -6.67 19.72 3.21
C THR A 54 -7.46 18.69 4.03
N PRO A 55 -6.80 17.89 4.89
CA PRO A 55 -7.46 16.85 5.69
C PRO A 55 -8.71 17.35 6.43
N ASP A 56 -8.63 18.53 7.04
CA ASP A 56 -9.75 19.15 7.80
C ASP A 56 -10.95 19.53 6.92
N LYS A 57 -10.74 19.76 5.62
CA LYS A 57 -11.82 20.14 4.68
C LYS A 57 -12.49 18.93 4.06
N ARG A 58 -11.97 17.71 4.29
CA ARG A 58 -12.47 16.49 3.63
C ARG A 58 -13.87 16.12 4.10
N ASP A 59 -14.12 16.20 5.40
CA ASP A 59 -15.41 15.83 5.98
C ASP A 59 -16.50 16.76 5.46
N GLY A 60 -16.22 18.06 5.36
CA GLY A 60 -17.13 19.02 4.73
C GLY A 60 -17.40 18.75 3.25
N VAL A 61 -16.42 18.27 2.48
CA VAL A 61 -16.62 17.91 1.06
C VAL A 61 -17.47 16.64 0.92
N VAL A 62 -17.20 15.62 1.74
CA VAL A 62 -17.99 14.39 1.75
C VAL A 62 -19.43 14.67 2.21
N ASP A 63 -19.59 15.47 3.25
CA ASP A 63 -20.91 15.88 3.77
C ASP A 63 -21.70 16.70 2.74
N THR A 64 -21.05 17.65 2.06
CA THR A 64 -21.66 18.42 0.97
C THR A 64 -22.09 17.51 -0.19
N TRP A 65 -21.25 16.54 -0.55
CA TRP A 65 -21.57 15.59 -1.63
C TRP A 65 -22.72 14.66 -1.25
N LEU A 66 -22.73 14.10 -0.04
CA LEU A 66 -23.80 13.25 0.48
C LEU A 66 -25.13 14.00 0.58
N THR A 67 -25.10 15.24 1.04
CA THR A 67 -26.28 16.11 1.12
C THR A 67 -26.84 16.40 -0.28
N GLY A 68 -25.97 16.62 -1.28
CA GLY A 68 -26.35 16.84 -2.68
C GLY A 68 -26.78 15.57 -3.43
N HIS A 69 -26.47 14.38 -2.91
CA HIS A 69 -26.74 13.08 -3.53
C HIS A 69 -27.57 12.15 -2.64
N GLN A 70 -28.67 12.68 -2.08
CA GLN A 70 -29.57 11.90 -1.23
C GLN A 70 -30.01 10.59 -1.91
N GLY A 71 -29.76 9.46 -1.24
CA GLY A 71 -30.04 8.11 -1.74
C GLY A 71 -28.86 7.38 -2.40
N LYS A 72 -27.72 8.05 -2.62
CA LYS A 72 -26.48 7.39 -3.05
C LYS A 72 -25.61 7.11 -1.83
N SER A 73 -25.25 5.84 -1.64
CA SER A 73 -24.18 5.48 -0.71
C SER A 73 -22.83 5.84 -1.33
N LEU A 74 -21.81 6.04 -0.48
CA LEU A 74 -20.44 6.13 -0.98
C LEU A 74 -20.13 4.85 -1.79
N PRO A 75 -19.45 4.97 -2.94
CA PRO A 75 -19.01 3.81 -3.69
C PRO A 75 -18.30 2.82 -2.75
N PRO A 76 -18.69 1.55 -2.69
CA PRO A 76 -18.03 0.63 -1.77
C PRO A 76 -16.51 0.59 -2.07
N ILE A 77 -15.67 0.91 -1.08
CA ILE A 77 -14.23 0.62 -1.13
C ILE A 77 -14.10 -0.86 -0.83
N THR A 78 -14.38 -1.71 -1.81
CA THR A 78 -14.15 -3.14 -1.69
C THR A 78 -12.65 -3.36 -1.83
N ILE A 79 -11.97 -3.42 -0.68
CA ILE A 79 -10.60 -3.93 -0.59
C ILE A 79 -10.49 -5.26 -1.35
N ALA A 80 -11.56 -6.08 -1.33
CA ALA A 80 -11.70 -7.30 -2.11
C ALA A 80 -11.50 -7.11 -3.63
N ASP A 81 -12.01 -6.02 -4.21
CA ASP A 81 -11.84 -5.73 -5.65
C ASP A 81 -10.43 -5.26 -5.94
N ARG A 82 -9.82 -4.45 -5.04
CA ARG A 82 -8.40 -4.09 -5.15
C ARG A 82 -7.47 -5.29 -5.00
N TRP A 83 -7.85 -6.31 -4.25
CA TRP A 83 -7.11 -7.58 -4.18
C TRP A 83 -7.15 -8.40 -5.47
N GLN A 84 -8.01 -8.07 -6.43
CA GLN A 84 -7.98 -8.67 -7.77
C GLN A 84 -6.90 -8.05 -8.67
N ASP A 85 -6.44 -6.84 -8.37
CA ASP A 85 -5.29 -6.24 -9.04
C ASP A 85 -4.01 -6.91 -8.51
N GLU A 86 -3.37 -7.71 -9.36
CA GLU A 86 -2.15 -8.45 -9.03
C GLU A 86 -0.99 -7.51 -8.65
N THR A 87 -0.90 -6.33 -9.26
CA THR A 87 0.16 -5.36 -8.94
C THR A 87 -0.05 -4.77 -7.56
N TRP A 88 -1.29 -4.43 -7.23
CA TRP A 88 -1.66 -3.93 -5.90
C TRP A 88 -1.48 -5.00 -4.83
N ALA A 89 -1.95 -6.23 -5.09
CA ALA A 89 -1.81 -7.36 -4.19
C ALA A 89 -0.34 -7.69 -3.92
N ALA A 90 0.50 -7.73 -4.97
CA ALA A 90 1.94 -7.96 -4.84
C ALA A 90 2.60 -6.86 -4.00
N ALA A 91 2.26 -5.60 -4.24
CA ALA A 91 2.79 -4.47 -3.47
C ALA A 91 2.38 -4.55 -1.99
N GLN A 92 1.14 -4.95 -1.69
CA GLN A 92 0.69 -5.13 -0.30
C GLN A 92 1.38 -6.31 0.38
N ILE A 93 1.53 -7.46 -0.30
CA ILE A 93 2.22 -8.64 0.24
C ILE A 93 3.69 -8.33 0.57
N CYS A 94 4.35 -7.51 -0.25
CA CYS A 94 5.76 -7.15 -0.10
C CYS A 94 5.98 -5.86 0.72
N SER A 95 4.93 -5.28 1.32
CA SER A 95 5.01 -3.96 1.96
C SER A 95 5.70 -3.97 3.33
N ARG A 96 5.70 -5.11 4.03
CA ARG A 96 6.29 -5.22 5.36
C ARG A 96 7.80 -5.39 5.29
N SER A 97 8.52 -4.80 6.24
CA SER A 97 9.98 -4.85 6.34
C SER A 97 10.56 -6.25 6.57
N ASP A 98 9.77 -7.18 7.11
CA ASP A 98 10.14 -8.59 7.32
C ASP A 98 9.88 -9.48 6.09
N ARG A 99 9.34 -8.91 5.00
CA ARG A 99 8.99 -9.61 3.76
C ARG A 99 9.99 -9.29 2.65
N LEU A 100 10.13 -10.24 1.73
CA LEU A 100 10.95 -10.05 0.53
C LEU A 100 10.28 -9.07 -0.43
N SER A 101 11.09 -8.22 -1.06
CA SER A 101 10.64 -7.32 -2.11
C SER A 101 10.32 -8.08 -3.40
N ILE A 102 9.51 -7.47 -4.27
CA ILE A 102 9.19 -8.02 -5.60
C ILE A 102 10.48 -8.33 -6.38
N LEU A 103 11.47 -7.43 -6.35
CA LEU A 103 12.76 -7.62 -7.02
C LEU A 103 13.54 -8.81 -6.46
N GLN A 104 13.57 -8.97 -5.13
CA GLN A 104 14.22 -10.12 -4.50
C GLN A 104 13.52 -11.43 -4.89
N ILE A 105 12.19 -11.46 -4.92
CA ILE A 105 11.44 -12.66 -5.27
C ILE A 105 11.69 -13.06 -6.73
N THR A 106 11.69 -12.11 -7.66
CA THR A 106 12.02 -12.36 -9.07
C THR A 106 13.46 -12.87 -9.20
N ALA A 107 14.42 -12.20 -8.57
CA ALA A 107 15.82 -12.65 -8.59
C ALA A 107 16.01 -14.05 -8.01
N ILE A 108 15.29 -14.40 -6.93
CA ILE A 108 15.32 -15.75 -6.34
C ILE A 108 14.82 -16.79 -7.35
N ARG A 109 13.73 -16.50 -8.08
CA ARG A 109 13.18 -17.42 -9.08
C ARG A 109 14.12 -17.60 -10.27
N ASP A 110 14.73 -16.52 -10.74
CA ASP A 110 15.68 -16.58 -11.85
C ASP A 110 16.91 -17.41 -11.45
N LEU A 111 17.47 -17.14 -10.27
CA LEU A 111 18.63 -17.86 -9.75
C LEU A 111 18.32 -19.31 -9.35
N ALA A 112 17.08 -19.65 -9.02
CA ALA A 112 16.66 -21.02 -8.70
C ALA A 112 16.80 -21.98 -9.90
N THR A 113 16.91 -21.46 -11.12
CA THR A 113 17.13 -22.26 -12.33
C THR A 113 18.55 -22.85 -12.39
N SER A 114 19.54 -22.15 -11.81
CA SER A 114 20.97 -22.46 -11.98
C SER A 114 21.75 -22.63 -10.67
N HIS A 115 21.17 -22.26 -9.53
CA HIS A 115 21.87 -22.24 -8.24
C HIS A 115 21.09 -22.95 -7.14
N CYS A 116 21.82 -23.48 -6.15
CA CYS A 116 21.22 -24.09 -4.97
C CYS A 116 20.71 -23.02 -3.99
N PRO A 117 19.72 -23.34 -3.12
CA PRO A 117 19.12 -22.37 -2.19
C PRO A 117 20.14 -21.66 -1.28
N GLN A 118 21.22 -22.33 -0.89
CA GLN A 118 22.28 -21.77 -0.05
C GLN A 118 23.10 -20.68 -0.76
N GLU A 119 23.35 -20.86 -2.06
CA GLU A 119 24.03 -19.88 -2.92
C GLU A 119 23.14 -18.65 -3.15
N ILE A 120 21.84 -18.89 -3.37
CA ILE A 120 20.83 -17.84 -3.56
C ILE A 120 20.68 -16.99 -2.30
N ALA A 121 20.68 -17.60 -1.12
CA ALA A 121 20.61 -16.89 0.15
C ALA A 121 21.76 -15.90 0.33
N LYS A 122 22.98 -16.32 -0.03
CA LYS A 122 24.17 -15.45 0.02
C LYS A 122 24.06 -14.24 -0.92
N ARG A 123 23.44 -14.40 -2.08
CA ARG A 123 23.33 -13.34 -3.11
C ARG A 123 22.16 -12.39 -2.88
N THR A 124 21.04 -12.90 -2.36
CA THR A 124 19.78 -12.14 -2.23
C THR A 124 19.53 -11.61 -0.82
N GLY A 125 20.28 -12.11 0.17
CA GLY A 125 20.10 -11.78 1.59
C GLY A 125 18.85 -12.41 2.21
N ALA A 126 18.13 -13.26 1.47
CA ALA A 126 16.94 -13.95 1.93
C ALA A 126 17.27 -15.18 2.77
N ARG A 127 16.35 -15.58 3.65
CA ARG A 127 16.51 -16.83 4.42
C ARG A 127 16.32 -18.05 3.51
N VAL A 128 17.06 -19.12 3.78
CA VAL A 128 16.97 -20.39 3.03
C VAL A 128 15.54 -20.95 3.07
N ASP A 129 14.86 -20.88 4.21
CA ASP A 129 13.46 -21.35 4.35
C ASP A 129 12.48 -20.56 3.44
N GLN A 130 12.71 -19.25 3.31
CA GLN A 130 11.89 -18.38 2.45
C GLN A 130 12.13 -18.72 0.97
N ILE A 131 13.39 -18.95 0.60
CA ILE A 131 13.77 -19.36 -0.76
C ILE A 131 13.13 -20.70 -1.11
N GLN A 132 13.20 -21.69 -0.23
CA GLN A 132 12.54 -22.98 -0.44
C GLN A 132 11.03 -22.82 -0.61
N SER A 133 10.40 -21.98 0.22
CA SER A 133 8.96 -21.70 0.11
C SER A 133 8.57 -21.02 -1.21
N ILE A 134 9.45 -20.17 -1.77
CA ILE A 134 9.27 -19.54 -3.08
C ILE A 134 9.42 -20.58 -4.21
N ILE A 135 10.45 -21.42 -4.13
CA ILE A 135 10.73 -22.48 -5.13
C ILE A 135 9.60 -23.50 -5.17
N SER A 136 9.08 -23.90 -4.00
CA SER A 136 7.95 -24.83 -3.88
C SER A 136 6.60 -24.20 -4.27
N GLY A 137 6.54 -22.89 -4.55
CA GLY A 137 5.30 -22.20 -4.92
C GLY A 137 4.33 -21.94 -3.75
N ASN A 138 4.73 -22.28 -2.51
CA ASN A 138 3.89 -22.13 -1.31
C ASN A 138 3.80 -20.67 -0.85
N ALA A 139 4.79 -19.84 -1.19
CA ALA A 139 4.85 -18.42 -0.82
C ALA A 139 4.95 -17.52 -2.05
N TYR A 140 4.40 -16.30 -1.93
CA TYR A 140 4.50 -15.25 -2.95
C TYR A 140 3.96 -15.65 -4.34
N SER A 141 2.98 -16.55 -4.40
CA SER A 141 2.37 -17.05 -5.64
C SER A 141 1.77 -15.95 -6.52
N ARG A 142 1.25 -14.88 -5.90
CA ARG A 142 0.67 -13.71 -6.58
C ARG A 142 1.69 -12.70 -7.10
N VAL A 143 2.94 -12.77 -6.64
CA VAL A 143 4.01 -11.97 -7.23
C VAL A 143 4.36 -12.66 -8.54
N LYS A 144 3.93 -12.13 -9.68
CA LYS A 144 4.39 -12.59 -11.00
C LYS A 144 5.71 -11.88 -11.31
N GLY A 145 6.68 -12.61 -11.87
CA GLY A 145 7.93 -11.99 -12.32
C GLY A 145 7.61 -10.83 -13.26
N VAL A 146 8.29 -9.70 -13.08
CA VAL A 146 8.22 -8.60 -14.06
C VAL A 146 8.86 -9.13 -15.36
N PRO A 147 8.23 -8.98 -16.53
CA PRO A 147 8.86 -9.34 -17.80
C PRO A 147 10.14 -8.54 -18.05
#